data_AF-A0A3D4GXE1-F1
#
_entry.id   AF-A0A3D4GXE1-F1
#
_cell.length_a   1.000
_cell.length_b   1.000
_cell.length_c   1.000
_cell.angle_alpha   90.00
_cell.angle_beta   90.00
_cell.angle_gamma   90.00
#
_symmetry.space_group_name_H-M   'P 1'
#
loop_
_entity.id
_entity.type
_entity.pdbx_description
1 polymer ?
#
loop_
_entity_poly.entity_id
_entity_poly.type
_entity_poly.pdbx_seq_one_letter_code
_entity_poly.pdbx_strand_id
1 'polypeptide(L)'
;MMLDEPYRWADAVSNRREYIEDQLRGGSPVVGLGYKGGALLLTLGQAQQKIYEIYDRIGMASLGHPTDMEKLRQSAVDLASVVGFNYSDSDVTLQQIVHFGLGPAV
;
A
#
# COMPACT_ATOMS: atom_id res chain seq x y z
N MET A 1 -12.53 37.21 -8.03
CA MET A 1 -13.43 37.04 -6.87
C MET A 1 -14.03 35.64 -6.94
N MET A 2 -13.33 34.61 -6.45
CA MET A 2 -13.87 33.25 -6.20
C MET A 2 -12.82 32.28 -5.58
N LEU A 3 -11.94 32.74 -4.67
CA LEU A 3 -10.91 31.87 -4.06
C LEU A 3 -10.91 31.85 -2.52
N ASP A 4 -11.71 32.69 -1.84
CA ASP A 4 -11.61 32.93 -0.39
C ASP A 4 -12.79 32.38 0.44
N GLU A 5 -13.38 31.25 0.05
CA GLU A 5 -14.54 30.69 0.76
C GLU A 5 -14.11 29.62 1.78
N PRO A 6 -14.38 29.78 3.09
CA PRO A 6 -13.66 29.11 4.19
C PRO A 6 -13.84 27.58 4.33
N TYR A 7 -14.46 26.89 3.38
CA TYR A 7 -14.75 25.45 3.46
C TYR A 7 -14.41 24.63 2.20
N ARG A 8 -13.93 25.23 1.10
CA ARG A 8 -13.61 24.49 -0.15
C ARG A 8 -12.54 23.40 0.02
N TRP A 9 -11.67 23.51 1.02
CA TRP A 9 -10.67 22.48 1.31
C TRP A 9 -11.32 21.20 1.82
N ALA A 10 -12.37 21.31 2.64
CA ALA A 10 -13.12 20.17 3.15
C ALA A 10 -13.88 19.48 1.99
N ASP A 11 -14.50 20.27 1.11
CA ASP A 11 -15.17 19.75 -0.09
C ASP A 11 -14.19 19.06 -1.04
N ALA A 12 -13.01 19.65 -1.26
CA ALA A 12 -11.97 19.05 -2.10
C ALA A 12 -11.46 17.72 -1.53
N VAL A 13 -11.30 17.63 -0.20
CA VAL A 13 -10.92 16.38 0.48
C VAL A 13 -12.02 15.33 0.35
N SER A 14 -13.29 15.71 0.56
CA SER A 14 -14.44 14.81 0.40
C SER A 14 -14.53 14.27 -1.02
N ASN A 15 -14.46 15.15 -2.03
CA ASN A 15 -14.50 14.78 -3.43
C ASN A 15 -13.37 13.81 -3.80
N ARG A 16 -12.15 14.02 -3.28
CA ARG A 16 -11.02 13.12 -3.51
C ARG A 16 -11.25 11.75 -2.89
N ARG A 17 -11.81 11.71 -1.67
CA ARG A 17 -12.12 10.47 -0.97
C ARG A 17 -13.19 9.68 -1.73
N GLU A 18 -14.29 10.31 -2.10
CA GLU A 18 -15.38 9.68 -2.87
C GLU A 18 -14.86 9.12 -4.20
N TYR A 19 -14.04 9.90 -4.92
CA TYR A 19 -13.40 9.43 -6.14
C TYR A 19 -12.57 8.16 -5.91
N ILE A 20 -11.74 8.12 -4.86
CA ILE A 20 -10.93 6.93 -4.54
C ILE A 20 -11.81 5.73 -4.18
N GLU A 21 -12.84 5.93 -3.34
CA GLU A 21 -13.76 4.87 -2.95
C GLU A 21 -14.45 4.26 -4.18
N ASP A 22 -14.91 5.10 -5.11
CA ASP A 22 -15.56 4.63 -6.33
C ASP A 22 -14.59 3.93 -7.30
N GLN A 23 -13.34 4.41 -7.41
CA GLN A 23 -12.31 3.70 -8.18
C GLN A 23 -11.98 2.32 -7.60
N LEU A 24 -12.01 2.18 -6.27
CA LEU A 24 -11.71 0.91 -5.59
C LEU A 24 -12.91 -0.06 -5.58
N ARG A 25 -14.14 0.44 -5.64
CA ARG A 25 -15.38 -0.34 -5.48
C ARG A 25 -15.51 -1.51 -6.46
N GLY A 26 -15.07 -1.32 -7.71
CA GLY A 26 -15.10 -2.36 -8.76
C GLY A 26 -13.91 -3.31 -8.75
N GLY A 27 -12.91 -3.06 -7.90
CA GLY A 27 -11.69 -3.85 -7.85
C GLY A 27 -11.92 -5.24 -7.28
N SER A 28 -11.26 -6.26 -7.84
CA SER A 28 -11.23 -7.59 -7.24
C SER A 28 -10.68 -7.51 -5.80
N PRO A 29 -11.26 -8.18 -4.79
CA PRO A 29 -10.81 -8.03 -3.41
C PRO A 29 -9.45 -8.69 -3.17
N VAL A 30 -8.82 -8.27 -2.08
CA VAL A 30 -7.62 -8.89 -1.49
C VAL A 30 -7.88 -9.10 -0.01
N VAL A 31 -7.53 -10.27 0.53
CA VAL A 31 -7.81 -10.66 1.91
C VAL A 31 -6.52 -11.17 2.55
N GLY A 32 -6.24 -10.72 3.77
CA GLY A 32 -5.17 -11.25 4.61
C GLY A 32 -5.74 -11.87 5.89
N LEU A 33 -5.27 -13.07 6.26
CA LEU A 33 -5.58 -13.68 7.56
C LEU A 33 -4.32 -14.19 8.28
N GLY A 34 -4.31 -14.08 9.60
CA GLY A 34 -3.35 -14.78 10.44
C GLY A 34 -3.83 -16.20 10.76
N TYR A 35 -2.91 -17.16 10.77
CA TYR A 35 -3.17 -18.53 11.17
C TYR A 35 -1.94 -19.11 11.88
N LYS A 36 -2.04 -20.32 12.44
CA LYS A 36 -0.96 -20.93 13.25
C LYS A 36 0.39 -21.03 12.51
N GLY A 37 0.37 -21.18 11.19
CA GLY A 37 1.58 -21.27 10.36
C GLY A 37 2.10 -19.93 9.83
N GLY A 38 1.48 -18.80 10.17
CA GLY A 38 1.89 -17.47 9.67
C GLY A 38 0.71 -16.66 9.14
N ALA A 39 0.83 -16.12 7.93
CA ALA A 39 -0.21 -15.33 7.27
C ALA A 39 -0.59 -15.94 5.91
N LEU A 40 -1.88 -15.85 5.54
CA LEU A 40 -2.37 -16.17 4.21
C LEU A 40 -2.86 -14.90 3.54
N LEU A 41 -2.36 -14.62 2.33
CA LEU A 41 -2.83 -13.56 1.45
C LEU A 41 -3.57 -14.21 0.28
N LEU A 42 -4.77 -13.72 -0.02
CA LEU A 42 -5.64 -14.26 -1.07
C LEU A 42 -6.22 -13.13 -1.92
N THR A 43 -6.32 -13.35 -3.24
CA THR A 43 -6.97 -12.44 -4.18
C THR A 43 -7.81 -13.26 -5.16
N LEU A 44 -8.80 -12.61 -5.80
CA LEU A 44 -9.58 -13.21 -6.88
C LEU A 44 -9.06 -12.75 -8.25
N GLY A 45 -9.11 -13.64 -9.24
CA GLY A 45 -8.66 -13.37 -10.61
C GLY A 45 -7.13 -13.42 -10.78
N GLN A 46 -6.70 -13.71 -12.01
CA GLN A 46 -5.28 -13.93 -12.38
C GLN A 46 -4.75 -12.87 -13.36
N ALA A 47 -5.59 -11.92 -13.81
CA ALA A 47 -5.22 -10.99 -14.87
C ALA A 47 -4.13 -9.98 -14.44
N GLN A 48 -4.01 -9.72 -13.15
CA GLN A 48 -3.03 -8.81 -12.59
C GLN A 48 -2.46 -9.41 -11.30
N GLN A 49 -1.14 -9.34 -11.11
CA GLN A 49 -0.52 -9.69 -9.84
C GLN A 49 -0.89 -8.65 -8.79
N LYS A 50 -1.25 -9.11 -7.59
CA LYS A 50 -1.70 -8.25 -6.48
C LYS A 50 -1.08 -8.63 -5.16
N ILE A 51 -0.33 -9.72 -5.14
CA ILE A 51 0.36 -10.28 -3.98
C ILE A 51 1.83 -10.36 -4.36
N TYR A 52 2.68 -9.82 -3.50
CA TYR A 52 4.10 -9.67 -3.72
C TYR A 52 4.86 -10.06 -2.47
N GLU A 53 5.99 -10.72 -2.66
CA GLU A 53 7.00 -10.83 -1.63
C GLU A 53 7.78 -9.51 -1.58
N ILE A 54 7.97 -8.98 -0.38
CA ILE A 54 8.76 -7.76 -0.15
C ILE A 54 10.10 -8.12 0.47
N TYR A 55 10.10 -9.06 1.41
CA TYR A 55 11.29 -9.56 2.10
C TYR A 55 10.99 -10.89 2.81
N ASP A 56 12.02 -11.58 3.35
CA ASP A 56 11.96 -12.93 3.95
C ASP A 56 10.68 -13.26 4.74
N ARG A 57 10.18 -12.31 5.54
CA ARG A 57 9.01 -12.50 6.41
C ARG A 57 7.92 -11.45 6.18
N ILE A 58 7.94 -10.80 5.02
CA ILE A 58 7.09 -9.66 4.71
C ILE A 58 6.48 -9.85 3.32
N GLY A 59 5.18 -10.10 3.31
CA GLY A 59 4.34 -10.08 2.11
C GLY A 59 3.54 -8.79 2.03
N MET A 60 3.26 -8.35 0.80
CA MET A 60 2.38 -7.23 0.50
C MET A 60 1.25 -7.72 -0.40
N ALA A 61 0.04 -7.21 -0.14
CA ALA A 61 -1.05 -7.36 -1.09
C ALA A 61 -1.80 -6.03 -1.23
N SER A 62 -2.19 -5.69 -2.46
CA SER A 62 -2.67 -4.34 -2.77
C SER A 62 -3.88 -4.34 -3.73
N LEU A 63 -4.64 -3.25 -3.66
CA LEU A 63 -5.79 -2.96 -4.51
C LEU A 63 -5.67 -1.53 -5.03
N GLY A 64 -5.90 -1.33 -6.33
CA GLY A 64 -5.89 -0.02 -6.93
C GLY A 64 -5.46 -0.06 -8.38
N HIS A 65 -5.01 1.09 -8.88
CA HIS A 65 -4.47 1.19 -10.23
C HIS A 65 -3.10 0.48 -10.32
N PRO A 66 -2.82 -0.30 -11.39
CA PRO A 66 -1.59 -1.09 -11.50
C PRO A 66 -0.31 -0.28 -11.30
N THR A 67 -0.24 0.93 -11.87
CA THR A 67 0.94 1.78 -11.76
C THR A 67 1.19 2.26 -10.33
N ASP A 68 0.14 2.52 -9.56
CA ASP A 68 0.29 3.01 -8.19
C ASP A 68 0.66 1.86 -7.25
N MET A 69 0.06 0.68 -7.46
CA MET A 69 0.43 -0.53 -6.74
C MET A 69 1.90 -0.88 -6.95
N GLU A 70 2.40 -0.77 -8.18
CA GLU A 70 3.79 -1.07 -8.50
C GLU A 70 4.77 -0.04 -7.90
N LYS A 71 4.40 1.24 -7.88
CA LYS A 71 5.19 2.27 -7.18
C LYS A 71 5.31 1.95 -5.69
N LEU A 72 4.20 1.63 -5.03
CA LEU A 72 4.20 1.27 -3.61
C LEU A 72 5.03 0.01 -3.35
N ARG A 73 4.92 -1.01 -4.22
CA ARG A 73 5.74 -2.22 -4.14
C ARG A 73 7.23 -1.89 -4.25
N GLN A 74 7.61 -1.06 -5.23
CA GLN A 74 9.00 -0.69 -5.44
C GLN A 74 9.57 0.07 -4.24
N SER A 75 8.84 1.06 -3.72
CA SER A 75 9.25 1.80 -2.52
C SER A 75 9.44 0.89 -1.29
N ALA A 76 8.56 -0.11 -1.10
CA ALA A 76 8.69 -1.07 -0.01
C ALA A 76 9.92 -1.98 -0.17
N VAL A 77 10.16 -2.51 -1.38
CA VAL A 77 11.31 -3.37 -1.68
C VAL A 77 12.62 -2.59 -1.54
N ASP A 78 12.67 -1.36 -2.05
CA ASP A 78 13.87 -0.52 -1.97
C ASP A 78 14.24 -0.22 -0.52
N LEU A 79 13.26 0.18 0.29
CA LEU A 79 13.49 0.43 1.72
C LEU A 79 13.94 -0.83 2.46
N ALA A 80 13.26 -1.96 2.26
CA ALA A 80 13.64 -3.24 2.87
C ALA A 80 15.07 -3.63 2.49
N SER A 81 15.43 -3.47 1.21
CA SER A 81 16.75 -3.81 0.68
C SER A 81 17.84 -2.92 1.26
N VAL A 82 17.59 -1.61 1.37
CA VAL A 82 18.53 -0.65 1.97
C VAL A 82 18.76 -0.95 3.45
N VAL A 83 17.71 -1.30 4.20
CA VAL A 83 17.82 -1.62 5.62
C VAL A 83 18.56 -2.95 5.82
N GLY A 84 18.17 -4.00 5.09
CA GLY A 84 18.81 -5.31 5.17
C GLY A 84 20.29 -5.25 4.81
N PHE A 85 20.65 -4.49 3.78
CA PHE A 85 22.04 -4.30 3.36
C PHE A 85 22.88 -3.51 4.38
N ASN A 86 22.34 -2.40 4.90
CA ASN A 86 23.10 -1.53 5.81
C ASN A 86 23.22 -2.09 7.23
N TYR A 87 22.26 -2.90 7.65
CA TYR A 87 22.19 -3.47 8.99
C TYR A 87 22.24 -5.00 8.89
N SER A 88 21.09 -5.66 8.96
CA SER A 88 20.96 -7.10 8.78
C SER A 88 19.56 -7.46 8.29
N ASP A 89 19.42 -8.64 7.69
CA ASP A 89 18.12 -9.18 7.27
C ASP A 89 17.12 -9.25 8.44
N SER A 90 17.62 -9.49 9.67
CA SER A 90 16.78 -9.53 10.88
C SER A 90 16.29 -8.16 11.36
N ASP A 91 16.90 -7.08 10.91
CA ASP A 91 16.51 -5.71 11.28
C ASP A 91 15.38 -5.16 10.39
N VAL A 92 15.04 -5.85 9.29
CA VAL A 92 13.96 -5.43 8.40
C VAL A 92 12.60 -5.75 9.03
N THR A 93 11.86 -4.71 9.42
CA THR A 93 10.54 -4.85 10.07
C THR A 93 9.40 -4.29 9.22
N LEU A 94 8.24 -4.95 9.30
CA LEU A 94 7.00 -4.49 8.65
C LEU A 94 6.60 -3.08 9.10
N GLN A 95 6.78 -2.76 10.40
CA GLN A 95 6.43 -1.45 10.95
C GLN A 95 7.20 -0.33 10.26
N GLN A 96 8.50 -0.52 10.03
CA GLN A 96 9.36 0.44 9.37
C GLN A 96 8.94 0.65 7.90
N ILE A 97 8.64 -0.43 7.19
CA ILE A 97 8.17 -0.36 5.79
C ILE A 97 6.86 0.42 5.70
N VAL A 98 5.91 0.15 6.59
CA VAL A 98 4.61 0.86 6.61
C VAL A 98 4.81 2.35 6.93
N HIS A 99 5.66 2.71 7.89
CA HIS A 99 5.85 4.12 8.27
C HIS A 99 6.64 4.93 7.25
N PHE A 100 7.74 4.38 6.74
CA PHE A 100 8.69 5.16 5.92
C PHE A 100 8.62 4.86 4.44
N GLY A 101 8.16 3.67 4.04
CA GLY A 101 8.07 3.24 2.65
C GLY A 101 6.70 3.48 2.02
N LEU A 102 5.63 3.40 2.81
CA LEU A 102 4.24 3.49 2.35
C LEU A 102 3.45 4.63 3.00
N GLY A 103 3.95 5.15 4.12
CA GLY A 103 3.34 6.26 4.83
C GLY A 103 3.32 7.53 3.96
N PRO A 104 2.39 8.45 4.23
CA PRO A 104 2.40 9.76 3.58
C PRO A 104 3.75 10.44 3.84
N ALA A 105 4.37 10.95 2.78
CA ALA A 105 5.53 11.82 2.90
C ALA A 105 5.07 13.09 3.63
N VAL A 106 5.51 13.25 4.87
CA VAL A 106 5.30 14.48 5.66
C VAL A 106 6.20 15.57 5.12
#